data_AF-A0A3B0PBD5-F1
#
_entry.id   AF-A0A3B0PBD5-F1
#
_cell.length_a   1.000
_cell.length_b   1.000
_cell.length_c   1.000
_cell.angle_alpha   90.00
_cell.angle_beta   90.00
_cell.angle_gamma   90.00
#
_symmetry.space_group_name_H-M   'P 1'
#
loop_
_entity.id
_entity.type
_entity.pdbx_description
1 polymer ?
#
loop_
_entity_poly.entity_id
_entity_poly.type
_entity_poly.pdbx_seq_one_letter_code
_entity_poly.pdbx_strand_id
1 'polypeptide(L)'
;MASLSIPEPREILIKPYEKSSVNLIQAALLKANLNLTPVVDGDKIRIKLPLLTEENRKENVKKVKAVGEKAKQEVRFIRRDTLNKIKSDKIADKDLNKYFEEQVDKITKKYIDQIDSILAKKEKDLLSL
;
A
#
# COMPACT_ATOMS: atom_id res chain seq x y z
N MET A 1 -5.58 -17.96 13.56
CA MET A 1 -5.02 -16.71 14.13
C MET A 1 -3.58 -16.99 14.57
N ALA A 2 -2.64 -16.07 14.33
CA ALA A 2 -1.20 -16.28 14.60
C ALA A 2 -0.52 -14.97 15.01
N SER A 3 0.54 -15.04 15.81
CA SER A 3 1.43 -13.90 16.08
C SER A 3 2.55 -13.83 15.05
N LEU A 4 2.89 -12.63 14.60
CA LEU A 4 3.94 -12.37 13.62
C LEU A 4 5.08 -11.60 14.29
N SER A 5 6.32 -12.04 14.07
CA SER A 5 7.52 -11.41 14.62
C SER A 5 8.65 -11.42 13.59
N ILE A 6 9.55 -10.45 13.68
CA ILE A 6 10.69 -10.30 12.78
C ILE A 6 11.96 -10.38 13.65
N PRO A 7 12.42 -11.60 14.01
CA PRO A 7 13.60 -11.78 14.85
C PRO A 7 14.88 -11.28 14.17
N GLU A 8 14.95 -11.40 12.83
CA GLU A 8 16.04 -10.88 12.01
C GLU A 8 15.45 -10.09 10.83
N PRO A 9 16.16 -9.09 10.27
CA PRO A 9 15.64 -8.26 9.18
C PRO A 9 15.15 -9.01 7.94
N ARG A 10 15.56 -10.27 7.77
CA ARG A 10 15.23 -11.14 6.64
C ARG A 10 14.48 -12.40 7.03
N GLU A 11 14.04 -12.51 8.28
CA GLU A 11 13.31 -13.66 8.77
C GLU A 11 11.99 -13.22 9.36
N ILE A 12 10.89 -13.75 8.81
CA ILE A 12 9.55 -13.60 9.39
C ILE A 12 9.23 -14.89 10.11
N LEU A 13 8.93 -14.77 11.40
CA LEU A 13 8.50 -15.87 12.25
C LEU A 13 7.01 -15.72 12.56
N ILE A 14 6.24 -16.71 12.12
CA ILE A 14 4.81 -16.81 12.35
C ILE A 14 4.59 -17.92 13.38
N LYS A 15 3.97 -17.58 14.50
CA LYS A 15 3.60 -18.54 15.55
C LYS A 15 2.07 -18.62 15.63
N PRO A 16 1.45 -19.68 15.08
CA PRO A 16 0.02 -19.94 15.23
C PRO A 16 -0.37 -20.11 16.70
N TYR A 17 -1.57 -19.67 17.07
CA TYR A 17 -2.09 -19.90 18.43
C TYR A 17 -2.48 -21.37 18.65
N GLU A 18 -2.85 -22.07 17.58
CA GLU A 18 -3.16 -23.50 17.59
C GLU A 18 -2.18 -24.28 16.70
N LYS A 19 -1.61 -25.37 17.22
CA LYS A 19 -0.68 -26.23 16.45
C LYS A 19 -1.32 -26.86 15.21
N SER A 20 -2.61 -27.18 15.28
CA SER A 20 -3.41 -27.70 14.14
C SER A 20 -3.44 -26.72 12.95
N SER A 21 -3.30 -25.43 13.20
CA SER A 21 -3.36 -24.38 12.18
C SER A 21 -2.07 -24.22 11.37
N VAL A 22 -0.95 -24.86 11.77
CA VAL A 22 0.35 -24.72 11.10
C VAL A 22 0.26 -25.10 9.62
N ASN A 23 -0.28 -26.28 9.32
CA ASN A 23 -0.39 -26.78 7.94
C ASN A 23 -1.36 -25.94 7.10
N LEU A 24 -2.45 -25.45 7.70
CA LEU A 24 -3.41 -24.58 7.02
C LEU A 24 -2.77 -23.24 6.64
N ILE A 25 -2.02 -22.63 7.56
CA ILE A 25 -1.32 -21.37 7.32
C ILE A 25 -0.21 -21.56 6.28
N GLN A 26 0.57 -22.65 6.38
CA GLN A 26 1.60 -22.96 5.38
C GLN A 26 1.00 -23.12 3.97
N ALA A 27 -0.10 -23.87 3.84
CA ALA A 27 -0.77 -24.06 2.56
C ALA A 27 -1.34 -22.74 2.01
N ALA A 28 -1.90 -21.88 2.86
CA ALA A 28 -2.40 -20.58 2.45
C ALA A 28 -1.27 -19.65 1.97
N LEU A 29 -0.11 -19.67 2.63
CA LEU A 29 1.07 -18.88 2.23
C LEU A 29 1.63 -19.32 0.87
N LEU A 30 1.67 -20.62 0.61
CA LEU A 30 2.06 -21.15 -0.70
C LEU A 30 1.06 -20.76 -1.80
N LYS A 31 -0.24 -20.82 -1.51
CA LYS A 31 -1.30 -20.38 -2.44
C LYS A 31 -1.31 -18.87 -2.71
N ALA A 32 -0.81 -18.06 -1.78
CA ALA A 32 -0.76 -16.61 -1.93
C ALA A 32 0.26 -16.14 -2.98
N ASN A 33 1.07 -17.05 -3.56
CA ASN A 33 2.03 -16.75 -4.62
C ASN A 33 2.97 -15.58 -4.30
N LEU A 34 3.41 -15.50 -3.04
CA LEU A 34 4.30 -14.44 -2.57
C LEU A 34 5.76 -14.65 -3.02
N ASN A 35 6.06 -15.70 -3.80
CA ASN A 35 7.42 -16.17 -4.12
C ASN A 35 8.27 -16.41 -2.86
N LEU A 36 7.63 -16.85 -1.78
CA LEU A 36 8.25 -17.16 -0.50
C LEU A 36 8.07 -18.66 -0.20
N THR A 37 9.10 -19.28 0.37
CA THR A 37 9.09 -20.68 0.80
C THR A 37 8.96 -20.74 2.33
N PRO A 38 7.74 -20.93 2.88
CA PRO A 38 7.54 -21.11 4.31
C PRO A 38 8.08 -22.48 4.76
N VAL A 39 8.96 -22.45 5.76
CA VAL A 39 9.54 -23.63 6.41
C VAL A 39 8.84 -23.82 7.75
N VAL A 40 8.30 -25.01 7.99
CA VAL A 40 7.70 -25.37 9.28
C VAL A 40 8.82 -25.79 10.24
N ASP A 41 8.80 -25.22 11.44
CA ASP A 41 9.73 -25.51 12.53
C ASP A 41 8.93 -25.80 13.80
N GLY A 42 8.53 -27.07 13.94
CA GLY A 42 7.69 -27.53 15.05
C GLY A 42 6.32 -26.85 15.07
N ASP A 43 6.13 -25.94 16.02
CA ASP A 43 4.90 -25.16 16.21
C ASP A 43 4.93 -23.78 15.56
N LYS A 44 5.98 -23.46 14.79
CA LYS A 44 6.19 -22.16 14.13
C LYS A 44 6.40 -22.33 12.64
N ILE A 45 6.23 -21.24 11.89
CA ILE A 45 6.51 -21.14 10.47
C ILE A 45 7.54 -20.03 10.28
N ARG A 46 8.65 -20.35 9.63
CA ARG A 46 9.73 -19.43 9.28
C ARG A 46 9.71 -19.12 7.80
N ILE A 47 9.81 -17.85 7.47
CA ILE A 47 9.92 -17.39 6.09
C ILE A 47 11.22 -16.60 5.96
N LYS A 48 12.15 -17.11 5.15
CA LYS A 48 13.37 -16.39 4.80
C LYS A 48 13.10 -15.53 3.59
N LEU A 49 13.31 -14.22 3.74
CA LEU A 49 13.20 -13.26 2.65
C LEU A 49 14.47 -13.37 1.79
N PRO A 50 14.36 -13.77 0.51
CA PRO A 50 15.50 -13.79 -0.39
C PRO A 50 16.02 -12.36 -0.60
N LEU A 51 17.31 -12.26 -0.95
CA LEU A 51 17.88 -11.00 -1.42
C LEU A 51 17.07 -10.49 -2.61
N LEU A 52 16.61 -9.24 -2.52
CA LEU A 52 16.02 -8.59 -3.67
C LEU A 52 17.13 -8.37 -4.71
N THR A 53 17.08 -9.13 -5.80
CA THR A 53 17.90 -8.88 -7.00
C THR A 53 17.57 -7.51 -7.56
N GLU A 54 18.50 -6.92 -8.32
CA GLU A 54 18.28 -5.63 -8.97
C GLU A 54 17.04 -5.66 -9.89
N GLU A 55 16.78 -6.80 -10.53
CA GLU A 55 15.60 -7.03 -11.37
C GLU A 55 14.30 -7.00 -10.55
N ASN A 56 14.25 -7.70 -9.41
CA ASN A 56 13.09 -7.68 -8.51
C ASN A 56 12.86 -6.28 -7.90
N ARG A 57 13.93 -5.53 -7.61
CA ARG A 57 13.83 -4.14 -7.13
C ARG A 57 13.20 -3.25 -8.21
N LYS A 58 13.66 -3.36 -9.47
CA LYS A 58 13.09 -2.62 -10.61
C LYS A 58 11.63 -2.98 -10.87
N GLU A 59 11.26 -4.25 -10.76
CA GLU A 59 9.86 -4.69 -10.91
C GLU A 59 8.97 -4.13 -9.80
N ASN A 60 9.44 -4.16 -8.55
CA ASN A 60 8.72 -3.58 -7.41
C ASN A 60 8.56 -2.07 -7.54
N VAL A 61 9.57 -1.35 -8.05
CA VAL A 61 9.45 0.09 -8.35
C VAL A 61 8.33 0.35 -9.39
N LYS A 62 8.24 -0.48 -10.44
CA LYS A 62 7.14 -0.37 -11.43
C LYS A 62 5.76 -0.57 -10.76
N LYS A 63 5.64 -1.57 -9.89
CA LYS A 63 4.39 -1.82 -9.13
C LYS A 63 4.02 -0.64 -8.24
N VAL A 64 5.00 -0.08 -7.50
CA VAL A 64 4.79 1.09 -6.65
C VAL A 64 4.33 2.30 -7.47
N LYS A 65 4.96 2.57 -8.62
CA LYS A 65 4.54 3.65 -9.53
C LYS A 65 3.12 3.46 -10.04
N ALA A 66 2.75 2.24 -10.44
CA ALA A 66 1.40 1.94 -10.90
C ALA A 66 0.34 2.18 -9.80
N VAL A 67 0.63 1.76 -8.55
CA VAL A 67 -0.25 2.04 -7.40
C VAL A 67 -0.36 3.53 -7.14
N GLY A 68 0.76 4.25 -7.22
CA GLY A 68 0.82 5.71 -7.07
C GLY A 68 -0.04 6.46 -8.08
N GLU A 69 0.08 6.12 -9.37
CA GLU A 69 -0.73 6.74 -10.42
C GLU A 69 -2.22 6.44 -10.25
N LYS A 70 -2.58 5.21 -9.88
CA LYS A 70 -3.97 4.87 -9.56
C LYS A 70 -4.51 5.71 -8.40
N ALA A 71 -3.74 5.87 -7.32
CA ALA A 71 -4.14 6.71 -6.19
C ALA A 71 -4.37 8.18 -6.59
N LYS A 72 -3.48 8.75 -7.44
CA LYS A 72 -3.66 10.12 -7.95
C LYS A 72 -4.90 10.24 -8.85
N GLN A 73 -5.19 9.24 -9.68
CA GLN A 73 -6.38 9.21 -10.52
C GLN A 73 -7.66 9.24 -9.67
N GLU A 74 -7.73 8.42 -8.61
CA GLU A 74 -8.85 8.41 -7.66
C GLU A 74 -9.04 9.78 -6.98
N VAL A 75 -7.95 10.41 -6.53
CA VAL A 75 -8.01 11.75 -5.94
C VAL A 75 -8.57 12.78 -6.93
N ARG A 76 -8.13 12.74 -8.20
CA ARG A 76 -8.64 13.62 -9.26
C ARG A 76 -10.10 13.34 -9.60
N PHE A 77 -10.51 12.08 -9.56
CA PHE A 77 -11.90 11.67 -9.76
C PHE A 77 -12.79 12.24 -8.65
N ILE A 78 -12.42 12.03 -7.39
CA ILE A 78 -13.15 12.57 -6.22
C ILE A 78 -13.23 14.09 -6.29
N ARG A 79 -12.15 14.77 -6.69
CA ARG A 79 -12.17 16.23 -6.91
C ARG A 79 -13.25 16.63 -7.91
N ARG A 80 -13.25 16.01 -9.10
CA ARG A 80 -14.23 16.31 -10.16
C ARG A 80 -15.66 16.10 -9.67
N ASP A 81 -15.92 14.98 -9.01
CA ASP A 81 -17.25 14.65 -8.50
C ASP A 81 -17.69 15.62 -7.40
N THR A 82 -16.77 16.06 -6.55
CA THR A 82 -17.04 17.07 -5.51
C THR A 82 -17.33 18.44 -6.12
N LEU A 83 -16.55 18.88 -7.11
CA LEU A 83 -16.79 20.15 -7.82
C LEU A 83 -18.15 20.15 -8.55
N ASN A 84 -18.53 19.02 -9.15
CA ASN A 84 -19.85 18.87 -9.78
C ASN A 84 -20.98 19.02 -8.76
N LYS A 85 -20.82 18.45 -7.56
CA LYS A 85 -21.80 18.59 -6.46
C LYS A 85 -21.94 20.04 -6.01
N ILE A 86 -20.82 20.74 -5.80
CA ILE A 86 -20.81 22.16 -5.43
C ILE A 86 -21.57 22.99 -6.48
N LYS A 87 -21.31 22.77 -7.77
CA LYS A 87 -21.98 23.50 -8.87
C LYS A 87 -23.47 23.20 -9.00
N SER A 88 -23.89 21.99 -8.64
CA SER A 88 -25.30 21.58 -8.68
C SER A 88 -26.11 22.08 -7.48
N ASP A 89 -25.43 22.48 -6.41
CA ASP A 89 -26.06 22.95 -5.19
C ASP A 89 -26.58 24.38 -5.38
N LYS A 90 -27.90 24.55 -5.26
CA LYS A 90 -28.59 25.83 -5.46
C LYS A 90 -28.58 26.72 -4.21
N ILE A 91 -28.02 26.22 -3.10
CA ILE A 91 -28.06 26.89 -1.80
C ILE A 91 -26.93 27.91 -1.63
N ALA A 92 -25.83 27.78 -2.38
CA ALA A 92 -24.64 28.62 -2.22
C ALA A 92 -24.59 29.78 -3.23
N ASP A 93 -24.38 31.00 -2.73
CA ASP A 93 -24.08 32.17 -3.56
C ASP A 93 -22.72 32.03 -4.28
N LYS A 94 -22.51 32.83 -5.33
CA LYS A 94 -21.30 32.77 -6.19
C LYS A 94 -19.98 32.82 -5.42
N ASP A 95 -19.89 33.66 -4.40
CA ASP A 95 -18.67 33.82 -3.60
C ASP A 95 -18.39 32.59 -2.73
N LEU A 96 -19.44 31.98 -2.17
CA LEU A 96 -19.33 30.79 -1.35
C LEU A 96 -18.93 29.56 -2.20
N ASN A 97 -19.49 29.43 -3.40
CA ASN A 97 -19.08 28.40 -4.36
C ASN A 97 -17.61 28.52 -4.72
N LYS A 98 -17.13 29.73 -5.03
CA LYS A 98 -15.73 29.98 -5.34
C LYS A 98 -14.81 29.62 -4.17
N TYR A 99 -15.21 29.96 -2.94
CA TYR A 99 -14.48 29.56 -1.74
C TYR A 99 -14.35 28.04 -1.62
N PHE A 100 -15.45 27.28 -1.80
CA PHE A 100 -15.40 25.83 -1.71
C PHE A 100 -14.57 25.18 -2.82
N GLU A 101 -14.65 25.69 -4.05
CA GLU A 101 -13.79 25.23 -5.16
C GLU A 101 -12.29 25.39 -4.80
N GLU A 102 -11.90 26.56 -4.27
CA GLU A 102 -10.52 26.80 -3.84
C GLU A 102 -10.08 25.86 -2.70
N GLN A 103 -10.97 25.55 -1.75
CA GLN A 103 -10.65 24.60 -0.67
C GLN A 103 -10.47 23.19 -1.21
N VAL A 104 -11.35 22.75 -2.10
CA VAL A 104 -11.26 21.43 -2.76
C VAL A 104 -9.94 21.31 -3.54
N ASP A 105 -9.52 22.36 -4.26
CA ASP A 105 -8.25 22.37 -4.98
C ASP A 105 -7.04 22.32 -4.03
N LYS A 106 -7.05 23.09 -2.93
CA LYS A 106 -6.00 23.04 -1.90
C LYS A 106 -5.86 21.66 -1.28
N ILE A 107 -6.98 21.03 -0.91
CA ILE A 107 -7.00 19.68 -0.34
C ILE A 107 -6.49 18.66 -1.35
N THR A 108 -6.95 18.73 -2.60
CA THR A 108 -6.51 17.83 -3.68
C THR A 108 -5.00 17.94 -3.86
N LYS A 109 -4.46 19.17 -3.98
CA LYS A 109 -3.02 19.39 -4.13
C LYS A 109 -2.23 18.79 -2.97
N LYS A 110 -2.66 19.05 -1.73
CA LYS A 110 -2.02 18.48 -0.53
C LYS A 110 -1.90 16.96 -0.60
N TYR A 111 -2.96 16.25 -0.98
CA TYR A 111 -2.92 14.79 -1.05
C TYR A 111 -2.12 14.27 -2.24
N ILE A 112 -2.10 14.95 -3.38
CA ILE A 112 -1.22 14.62 -4.49
C ILE A 112 0.25 14.74 -4.06
N ASP A 113 0.62 15.86 -3.42
CA ASP A 113 1.98 16.09 -2.95
C ASP A 113 2.41 15.04 -1.90
N GLN A 114 1.48 14.62 -1.02
CA GLN A 114 1.72 13.54 -0.06
C GLN A 114 1.94 12.19 -0.75
N ILE A 115 1.14 11.85 -1.77
CA ILE A 115 1.31 10.63 -2.55
C ILE A 115 2.70 10.64 -3.21
N ASP A 116 3.09 11.74 -3.86
CA ASP A 116 4.39 11.86 -4.50
C ASP A 116 5.56 11.71 -3.51
N SER A 117 5.44 12.31 -2.32
CA SER A 117 6.43 12.15 -1.25
C SER A 117 6.58 10.69 -0.78
N ILE A 118 5.47 9.99 -0.56
CA ILE A 118 5.47 8.57 -0.16
C ILE A 118 6.07 7.69 -1.26
N LEU A 119 5.71 7.94 -2.52
CA LEU A 119 6.25 7.20 -3.65
C LEU A 119 7.76 7.39 -3.78
N ALA A 120 8.24 8.64 -3.70
CA ALA A 120 9.66 8.95 -3.78
C ALA A 120 10.45 8.28 -2.64
N LYS A 121 9.92 8.31 -1.41
CA LYS A 121 10.52 7.61 -0.28
C LYS A 121 10.57 6.10 -0.52
N LYS A 122 9.47 5.50 -0.98
CA LYS A 122 9.39 4.06 -1.20
C LYS A 122 10.27 3.60 -2.37
N GLU A 123 10.38 4.40 -3.43
CA GLU A 123 11.28 4.15 -4.55
C GLU A 123 12.74 4.19 -4.09
N LYS A 124 13.10 5.19 -3.28
CA LYS A 124 14.44 5.25 -2.68
C LYS A 124 14.71 4.04 -1.80
N ASP A 125 13.80 3.66 -0.91
CA ASP A 125 13.94 2.50 -0.03
C ASP A 125 14.11 1.19 -0.82
N LEU A 126 13.40 1.04 -1.94
CA LEU A 126 13.50 -0.14 -2.81
C LEU A 126 14.82 -0.19 -3.60
N LEU A 127 15.44 0.95 -3.86
CA LEU A 127 16.72 1.04 -4.58
C LEU A 127 17.92 1.06 -3.62
N SER A 128 17.74 1.50 -2.37
CA SER A 128 18.77 1.42 -1.33
C SER A 128 18.93 0.00 -0.80
N LEU A 129 20.18 -0.42 -0.62
CA LEU A 129 20.57 -1.75 -0.14
C LEU A 129 20.10 -2.03 1.28
#